data_AF-A0A7W3M091-F1
#
_entry.id   AF-A0A7W3M091-F1
#
_cell.length_a   1.000
_cell.length_b   1.000
_cell.length_c   1.000
_cell.angle_alpha   90.00
_cell.angle_beta   90.00
_cell.angle_gamma   90.00
#
_symmetry.space_group_name_H-M   'P 1'
#
loop_
_entity.id
_entity.type
_entity.pdbx_description
1 polymer ?
#
loop_
_entity_poly.entity_id
_entity_poly.type
_entity_poly.pdbx_seq_one_letter_code
_entity_poly.pdbx_strand_id
1 'polypeptide(L)'
;MSATVIRDVRIFDGEGIVPRGSVLVRDGLIACVGQVDVPGDAQVVEGEGRTLLPGLIDAHTHAFPGKLEQALRFGVTTELDMFSVPSVLGQVRAEAAKPYAADLRTSGVGAAAPGGHPSQFMAEVFGRSRR
;
A
#
# COMPACT_ATOMS: atom_id res chain seq x y z
N MET A 1 -6.97 14.78 18.25
CA MET A 1 -5.86 14.69 17.29
C MET A 1 -5.08 13.45 17.64
N SER A 2 -4.73 12.63 16.66
CA SER A 2 -3.87 11.46 16.91
C SER A 2 -2.43 11.82 16.57
N ALA A 3 -1.51 11.50 17.48
CA ALA A 3 -0.09 11.66 17.26
C ALA A 3 0.60 10.30 17.45
N THR A 4 1.47 9.93 16.52
CA THR A 4 2.33 8.75 16.64
C THR A 4 3.78 9.14 16.39
N VAL A 5 4.69 8.73 17.26
CA VAL A 5 6.14 8.89 17.05
C VAL A 5 6.78 7.54 16.87
N ILE A 6 7.43 7.34 15.74
CA ILE A 6 8.35 6.22 15.53
C ILE A 6 9.74 6.71 15.94
N ARG A 7 10.28 6.21 17.06
CA ARG A 7 11.53 6.72 17.64
C ARG A 7 12.70 5.77 17.45
N ASP A 8 13.91 6.32 17.50
CA ASP A 8 15.17 5.56 17.42
C ASP A 8 15.24 4.68 16.15
N VAL A 9 15.19 5.32 14.98
CA VAL A 9 15.27 4.65 13.68
C VAL A 9 16.35 5.26 12.80
N ARG A 10 16.91 4.45 11.91
CA ARG A 10 17.66 4.92 10.75
C ARG A 10 16.65 5.21 9.63
N ILE A 11 16.56 6.44 9.13
CA ILE A 11 15.49 6.82 8.20
C ILE A 11 16.08 6.94 6.80
N PHE A 12 15.47 6.28 5.83
CA PHE A 12 15.62 6.63 4.41
C PHE A 12 14.39 7.43 4.02
N ASP A 13 14.56 8.60 3.44
CA ASP A 13 13.45 9.50 3.07
C ASP A 13 13.08 9.42 1.57
N GLY A 14 13.80 8.60 0.80
CA GLY A 14 13.66 8.50 -0.66
C GLY A 14 14.85 9.11 -1.42
N GLU A 15 15.63 9.98 -0.78
CA GLU A 15 16.78 10.66 -1.39
C GLU A 15 18.08 10.41 -0.61
N GLY A 16 17.99 10.42 0.72
CA GLY A 16 19.13 10.33 1.63
C GLY A 16 18.83 9.52 2.89
N ILE A 17 19.81 9.52 3.79
CA ILE A 17 19.77 8.76 5.05
C ILE A 17 19.92 9.71 6.24
N VAL A 18 18.97 9.67 7.18
CA VAL A 18 19.16 10.16 8.54
C VAL A 18 19.68 9.00 9.39
N PRO A 19 20.94 9.02 9.86
CA PRO A 19 21.56 7.86 10.51
C PRO A 19 20.82 7.38 11.76
N ARG A 20 20.25 8.34 12.51
CA ARG A 20 19.47 8.08 13.72
C ARG A 20 18.52 9.25 13.99
N GLY A 21 17.23 8.97 14.10
CA GLY A 21 16.21 9.97 14.36
C GLY A 21 14.85 9.34 14.68
N SER A 22 13.82 10.16 14.57
CA SER A 22 12.43 9.80 14.83
C SER A 22 11.52 10.42 13.76
N VAL A 23 10.31 9.89 13.60
CA VAL A 23 9.28 10.45 12.72
C VAL A 23 8.02 10.69 13.52
N LEU A 24 7.50 11.92 13.46
CA LEU A 24 6.20 12.28 14.03
C LEU A 24 5.13 12.28 12.93
N VAL A 25 4.10 11.49 13.16
CA VAL A 25 2.86 11.50 12.37
C VAL A 25 1.77 12.18 13.20
N ARG A 26 1.11 13.20 12.65
CA ARG A 26 -0.07 13.84 13.24
C ARG A 26 -1.23 13.76 12.27
N ASP A 27 -2.37 13.30 12.76
CA ASP A 27 -3.63 13.22 12.00
C ASP A 27 -3.43 12.56 10.61
N GLY A 28 -2.61 11.49 10.57
CA GLY A 28 -2.33 10.71 9.36
C GLY A 28 -1.23 11.27 8.44
N LEU A 29 -0.63 12.42 8.77
CA LEU A 29 0.41 13.06 7.97
C LEU A 29 1.75 13.12 8.70
N ILE A 30 2.85 13.00 7.96
CA ILE A 30 4.19 13.22 8.50
C ILE A 30 4.34 14.70 8.85
N ALA A 31 4.54 14.99 10.13
CA ALA A 31 4.69 16.35 10.65
C ALA A 31 6.15 16.73 10.91
N CYS A 32 7.02 15.76 11.22
CA CYS A 32 8.44 16.00 11.48
C CYS A 32 9.27 14.72 11.27
N VAL A 33 10.53 14.87 10.84
CA VAL A 33 11.50 13.80 10.60
C VAL A 33 12.86 14.22 11.18
N GLY A 34 13.56 13.32 11.85
CA GLY A 34 14.87 13.56 12.45
C GLY A 34 14.78 13.80 13.96
N GLN A 35 15.14 14.99 14.43
CA GLN A 35 14.99 15.35 15.85
C GLN A 35 13.53 15.76 16.11
N VAL A 36 12.84 14.96 16.90
CA VAL A 36 11.40 15.12 17.17
C VAL A 36 11.18 15.31 18.66
N ASP A 37 10.54 16.43 19.02
CA ASP A 37 9.95 16.59 20.34
C ASP A 37 8.69 15.73 20.43
N VAL A 38 8.67 14.77 21.35
CA VAL A 38 7.57 13.83 21.52
C VAL A 38 6.42 14.53 22.24
N PRO A 39 5.25 14.74 21.60
CA PRO A 39 4.08 15.28 22.29
C PRO A 39 3.65 14.34 23.42
N GLY A 40 3.19 14.88 24.55
CA GLY A 40 2.82 14.07 25.72
C GLY A 40 1.66 13.10 25.49
N ASP A 41 0.85 13.33 24.47
CA ASP A 41 -0.29 12.50 24.04
C ASP A 41 0.04 11.56 22.87
N ALA A 42 1.29 11.53 22.40
CA ALA A 42 1.67 10.70 21.27
C ALA A 42 1.82 9.22 21.64
N GLN A 43 1.28 8.33 20.79
CA GLN A 43 1.64 6.93 20.80
C GLN A 43 3.09 6.77 20.34
N VAL A 44 3.92 6.13 21.15
CA VAL A 44 5.33 5.89 20.80
C VAL A 44 5.51 4.47 20.29
N VAL A 45 6.21 4.34 19.16
CA VAL A 45 6.64 3.08 18.55
C VAL A 45 8.16 3.04 18.56
N GLU A 46 8.74 2.04 19.23
CA GLU A 46 10.19 1.84 19.32
C GLU A 46 10.76 1.20 18.06
N GLY A 47 11.67 1.92 17.40
CA GLY A 47 12.41 1.43 16.26
C GLY A 47 13.61 0.55 16.63
N GLU A 48 14.26 0.82 17.77
CA GLU A 48 15.46 0.12 18.26
C GLU A 48 16.61 0.08 17.23
N GLY A 49 16.82 1.20 16.52
CA GLY A 49 17.82 1.34 15.47
C GLY A 49 17.46 0.68 14.13
N ARG A 50 16.26 0.12 13.98
CA ARG A 50 15.78 -0.44 12.70
C ARG A 50 15.70 0.65 11.63
N THR A 51 15.67 0.21 10.37
CA THR A 51 15.52 1.12 9.24
C THR A 51 14.04 1.40 8.99
N LEU A 52 13.66 2.68 8.98
CA LEU A 52 12.36 3.16 8.55
C LEU A 52 12.45 3.61 7.09
N LEU A 53 11.55 3.08 6.26
CA LEU A 53 11.43 3.40 4.84
C LEU A 53 10.08 4.06 4.57
N PRO A 54 9.94 4.85 3.48
CA PRO A 54 8.63 5.16 2.94
C PRO A 54 7.94 3.85 2.56
N GLY A 55 6.60 3.82 2.65
CA GLY A 55 5.83 2.70 2.12
C GLY A 55 6.11 2.51 0.63
N LEU A 56 6.28 1.25 0.21
CA LEU A 56 6.62 0.95 -1.18
C LEU A 56 5.37 1.12 -2.07
N ILE A 57 5.61 1.61 -3.29
CA ILE A 57 4.58 1.72 -4.33
C ILE A 57 4.92 0.70 -5.42
N ASP A 58 4.05 -0.29 -5.61
CA ASP A 58 4.17 -1.23 -6.72
C ASP A 58 3.40 -0.68 -7.93
N ALA A 59 4.15 -0.34 -8.98
CA ALA A 59 3.62 0.35 -10.15
C ALA A 59 3.12 -0.60 -11.25
N HIS A 60 3.23 -1.91 -11.07
CA HIS A 60 2.85 -2.89 -12.08
C HIS A 60 2.28 -4.15 -11.44
N THR A 61 1.03 -4.05 -10.96
CA THR A 61 0.34 -5.20 -10.36
C THR A 61 -0.95 -5.56 -11.10
N HIS A 62 -1.39 -6.79 -10.82
CA HIS A 62 -2.78 -7.20 -11.00
C HIS A 62 -3.33 -7.54 -9.63
N ALA A 63 -4.25 -6.72 -9.13
CA ALA A 63 -4.80 -6.89 -7.80
C ALA A 63 -5.92 -7.95 -7.79
N PHE A 64 -5.81 -8.90 -6.86
CA PHE A 64 -6.81 -9.96 -6.62
C PHE A 64 -7.21 -9.98 -5.15
N PRO A 65 -8.36 -10.60 -4.80
CA PRO A 65 -8.79 -10.68 -3.41
C PRO A 65 -7.74 -11.37 -2.53
N GLY A 66 -7.43 -10.76 -1.40
CA GLY A 66 -6.40 -11.15 -0.44
C GLY A 66 -4.99 -10.67 -0.77
N LYS A 67 -4.76 -10.05 -1.95
CA LYS A 67 -3.43 -9.60 -2.36
C LYS A 67 -3.03 -8.27 -1.76
N LEU A 68 -3.97 -7.37 -1.48
CA LEU A 68 -3.64 -6.08 -0.88
C LEU A 68 -3.18 -6.22 0.57
N GLU A 69 -3.80 -7.13 1.34
CA GLU A 69 -3.29 -7.48 2.67
C GLU A 69 -1.89 -8.11 2.59
N GLN A 70 -1.69 -9.03 1.64
CA GLN A 70 -0.40 -9.67 1.43
C GLN A 70 0.68 -8.63 1.09
N ALA A 71 0.40 -7.70 0.17
CA ALA A 71 1.30 -6.64 -0.25
C ALA A 71 1.72 -5.77 0.95
N LEU A 72 0.76 -5.39 1.80
CA LEU A 72 1.03 -4.58 2.99
C LEU A 72 1.99 -5.28 3.97
N ARG A 73 1.88 -6.60 4.13
CA ARG A 73 2.80 -7.39 4.99
C ARG A 73 4.25 -7.34 4.50
N PHE A 74 4.47 -7.08 3.21
CA PHE A 74 5.81 -6.91 2.62
C PHE A 74 6.21 -5.43 2.45
N GLY A 75 5.45 -4.51 3.04
CA GLY A 75 5.76 -3.08 3.02
C GLY A 75 5.29 -2.34 1.77
N VAL A 76 4.53 -2.98 0.88
CA VAL A 76 3.86 -2.30 -0.24
C VAL A 76 2.57 -1.68 0.28
N THR A 77 2.55 -0.36 0.39
CA THR A 77 1.40 0.39 0.91
C THR A 77 0.47 0.86 -0.19
N THR A 78 0.90 0.82 -1.45
CA THR A 78 0.08 1.23 -2.60
C THR A 78 0.36 0.34 -3.81
N GLU A 79 -0.71 -0.18 -4.40
CA GLU A 79 -0.68 -0.91 -5.67
C GLU A 79 -1.30 -0.07 -6.79
N LEU A 80 -0.58 0.05 -7.91
CA LEU A 80 -1.09 0.55 -9.18
C LEU A 80 -1.47 -0.65 -10.06
N ASP A 81 -2.76 -0.99 -10.01
CA ASP A 81 -3.35 -2.10 -10.75
C ASP A 81 -3.52 -1.75 -12.23
N MET A 82 -2.91 -2.56 -13.09
CA MET A 82 -2.89 -2.35 -14.54
C MET A 82 -4.26 -2.50 -15.19
N PHE A 83 -5.04 -3.47 -14.72
CA PHE A 83 -6.47 -3.63 -14.99
C PHE A 83 -7.04 -4.77 -14.14
N SER A 84 -8.36 -4.76 -14.01
CA SER A 84 -9.14 -5.82 -13.38
C SER A 84 -10.27 -6.31 -14.30
N VAL A 85 -11.09 -7.22 -13.79
CA VAL A 85 -12.30 -7.73 -14.47
C VAL A 85 -13.55 -7.48 -13.64
N PRO A 86 -14.75 -7.48 -14.26
CA PRO A 86 -15.99 -7.16 -13.55
C PRO A 86 -16.27 -8.05 -12.33
N SER A 87 -15.91 -9.34 -12.39
CA SER A 87 -16.17 -10.30 -11.30
C SER A 87 -15.33 -10.06 -10.04
N VAL A 88 -14.20 -9.37 -10.16
CA VAL A 88 -13.20 -9.23 -9.09
C VAL A 88 -13.09 -7.78 -8.60
N LEU A 89 -13.25 -6.79 -9.49
CA LEU A 89 -13.02 -5.38 -9.18
C LEU A 89 -13.76 -4.89 -7.94
N GLY A 90 -15.02 -5.30 -7.75
CA GLY A 90 -15.81 -4.95 -6.57
C GLY A 90 -15.23 -5.49 -5.27
N GLN A 91 -14.72 -6.72 -5.28
CA GLN A 91 -14.14 -7.37 -4.10
C GLN A 91 -12.81 -6.71 -3.70
N VAL A 92 -11.96 -6.41 -4.68
CA VAL A 92 -10.66 -5.77 -4.43
C VAL A 92 -10.85 -4.34 -3.92
N ARG A 93 -11.82 -3.59 -4.46
CA ARG A 93 -12.19 -2.26 -3.92
C ARG A 93 -12.70 -2.34 -2.48
N ALA A 94 -13.51 -3.35 -2.18
CA ALA A 94 -13.99 -3.56 -0.81
C ALA A 94 -12.86 -3.97 0.15
N GLU A 95 -11.86 -4.71 -0.32
CA GLU A 95 -10.65 -5.03 0.44
C GLU A 95 -9.80 -3.79 0.71
N ALA A 96 -9.56 -2.95 -0.29
CA ALA A 96 -8.79 -1.70 -0.15
C ALA A 96 -9.42 -0.73 0.86
N ALA A 97 -10.73 -0.85 1.14
CA ALA A 97 -11.42 -0.04 2.14
C ALA A 97 -11.26 -0.56 3.59
N LYS A 98 -10.65 -1.74 3.78
CA LYS A 98 -10.44 -2.34 5.11
C LYS A 98 -9.17 -1.80 5.77
N PRO A 99 -9.13 -1.74 7.12
CA PRO A 99 -7.86 -1.58 7.81
C PRO A 99 -6.94 -2.76 7.48
N TYR A 100 -5.64 -2.49 7.33
CA TYR A 100 -4.59 -3.47 7.02
C TYR A 100 -4.61 -4.05 5.58
N ALA A 101 -5.01 -3.25 4.60
CA ALA A 101 -4.78 -3.52 3.19
C ALA A 101 -3.94 -2.40 2.56
N ALA A 102 -3.18 -2.73 1.51
CA ALA A 102 -2.55 -1.71 0.68
C ALA A 102 -3.61 -0.85 -0.03
N ASP A 103 -3.30 0.42 -0.26
CA ASP A 103 -4.11 1.30 -1.08
C ASP A 103 -4.15 0.80 -2.52
N LEU A 104 -5.30 0.98 -3.19
CA LEU A 104 -5.49 0.57 -4.57
C LEU A 104 -5.72 1.78 -5.48
N ARG A 105 -4.92 1.87 -6.55
CA ARG A 105 -5.23 2.69 -7.72
C ARG A 105 -5.38 1.77 -8.93
N THR A 106 -6.58 1.69 -9.48
CA THR A 106 -6.90 0.73 -10.57
C THR A 106 -7.41 1.47 -11.79
N SER A 107 -7.01 1.01 -12.98
CA SER A 107 -7.59 1.45 -14.26
C SER A 107 -9.03 0.92 -14.48
N GLY A 108 -9.50 0.01 -13.61
CA GLY A 108 -10.83 -0.57 -13.68
C GLY A 108 -10.90 -1.78 -14.60
N VAL A 109 -12.01 -1.93 -15.33
CA VAL A 109 -12.19 -3.08 -16.21
C VAL A 109 -11.36 -2.89 -17.48
N GLY A 110 -10.47 -3.85 -17.76
CA GLY A 110 -9.63 -3.82 -18.94
C GLY A 110 -10.44 -3.87 -20.25
N ALA A 111 -9.99 -3.11 -21.26
CA ALA A 111 -10.53 -3.14 -22.61
C ALA A 111 -9.51 -3.76 -23.58
N ALA A 112 -9.95 -4.71 -24.39
CA ALA A 112 -9.13 -5.35 -25.42
C ALA A 112 -9.95 -5.57 -26.70
N ALA A 113 -9.27 -5.56 -27.85
CA ALA A 113 -9.87 -5.94 -29.13
C ALA A 113 -10.31 -7.42 -29.09
N PRO A 114 -11.31 -7.85 -29.89
CA PRO A 114 -11.66 -9.27 -30.00
C PRO A 114 -10.43 -10.14 -30.30
N GLY A 115 -10.11 -11.07 -29.41
CA GLY A 115 -8.94 -11.95 -29.53
C GLY A 115 -7.59 -11.33 -29.14
N GLY A 116 -7.55 -10.07 -28.70
CA GLY A 116 -6.32 -9.39 -28.25
C GLY A 116 -5.88 -9.81 -26.85
N HIS A 117 -4.59 -9.63 -26.52
CA HIS A 117 -4.08 -9.89 -25.17
C HIS A 117 -4.71 -8.95 -24.13
N PRO A 118 -5.12 -9.44 -22.94
CA PRO A 118 -4.96 -10.79 -22.40
C PRO A 118 -6.21 -11.68 -22.50
N SER A 119 -7.08 -11.48 -23.49
CA SER A 119 -8.34 -12.23 -23.65
C SER A 119 -8.16 -13.75 -23.65
N GLN A 120 -7.01 -14.26 -24.11
CA GLN A 120 -6.67 -15.68 -24.09
C GLN A 120 -6.56 -16.27 -22.68
N PHE A 121 -6.16 -15.46 -21.69
CA PHE A 121 -6.03 -15.88 -20.29
C PHE A 121 -7.29 -15.59 -19.48
N MET A 122 -8.14 -14.66 -19.96
CA MET A 122 -9.33 -14.25 -19.22
C MET A 122 -10.31 -15.40 -18.96
N ALA A 123 -10.45 -16.35 -19.89
CA ALA A 123 -11.34 -17.50 -19.71
C ALA A 123 -10.80 -18.52 -18.69
N GLU A 124 -9.48 -18.64 -18.53
CA GLU A 124 -8.84 -19.55 -17.57
C GLU A 124 -8.73 -18.92 -16.18
N VAL A 125 -8.41 -17.63 -16.12
CA VAL A 125 -8.21 -16.89 -14.86
C VAL A 125 -9.55 -16.42 -14.26
N PHE A 126 -10.55 -16.13 -15.11
CA PHE A 126 -11.83 -15.53 -14.68
C PHE A 126 -13.09 -16.24 -15.20
N GLY A 127 -12.97 -17.38 -15.91
CA GLY A 127 -14.13 -18.12 -16.42
C GLY A 127 -14.85 -18.91 -15.32
N ARG A 128 -16.16 -19.09 -15.29
CA ARG A 128 -17.30 -18.59 -16.08
C ARG A 128 -18.48 -18.61 -15.09
N SER A 129 -19.15 -17.48 -14.83
CA SER A 129 -20.56 -17.56 -14.42
C SER A 129 -21.31 -18.00 -15.67
N ARG A 130 -21.60 -19.31 -15.75
CA ARG A 130 -22.62 -19.78 -16.70
C ARG A 130 -23.93 -19.12 -16.26
N ARG A 131 -24.60 -18.50 -17.23
CA ARG A 131 -26.02 -18.13 -17.12
C ARG A 131 -26.84 -19.33 -16.68
#